data_AF-A0A7Y8IJX8-F1
#
_entry.id   AF-A0A7Y8IJX8-F1
#
_cell.length_a   1.000
_cell.length_b   1.000
_cell.length_c   1.000
_cell.angle_alpha   90.00
_cell.angle_beta   90.00
_cell.angle_gamma   90.00
#
_symmetry.space_group_name_H-M   'P 1'
#
loop_
_entity.id
_entity.type
_entity.pdbx_description
1 polymer ?
#
loop_
_entity_poly.entity_id
_entity_poly.type
_entity_poly.pdbx_seq_one_letter_code
_entity_poly.pdbx_strand_id
1 'polypeptide(L)'
;MIAAIGIMAGAILILLGLVGSVLPILPGPPLSLLGLFLLALVRNFSPPLTPTLLIVMLIVTTVVTTLDYFIPLFGAKRYGTSKWGIYGSIGGMILGVFFSPFGILLGAFMGAVLVFDMY
;
A
#
# COMPACT_ATOMS: atom_id res chain seq x y z
N MET A 1 -9.98 6.60 29.05
CA MET A 1 -8.81 5.70 28.86
C MET A 1 -8.96 4.83 27.61
N ILE A 2 -10.03 4.02 27.48
CA ILE A 2 -10.28 3.14 26.32
C ILE A 2 -10.30 3.88 24.98
N ALA A 3 -10.99 5.03 24.90
CA ALA A 3 -11.06 5.83 23.67
C ALA A 3 -9.68 6.35 23.21
N ALA A 4 -8.81 6.76 24.14
CA ALA A 4 -7.47 7.26 23.80
C ALA A 4 -6.59 6.14 23.18
N ILE A 5 -6.67 4.94 23.75
CA ILE A 5 -5.96 3.75 23.25
C ILE A 5 -6.44 3.41 21.83
N GLY A 6 -7.75 3.44 21.60
CA GLY A 6 -8.32 3.18 20.27
C GLY A 6 -7.91 4.20 19.20
N ILE A 7 -7.78 5.48 19.57
CA ILE A 7 -7.29 6.53 18.66
C ILE A 7 -5.81 6.29 18.31
N MET A 8 -4.97 5.97 19.28
CA MET A 8 -3.55 5.67 19.03
C MET A 8 -3.40 4.43 18.12
N ALA A 9 -4.15 3.37 18.40
CA ALA A 9 -4.13 2.15 17.58
C ALA A 9 -4.59 2.42 16.14
N GLY A 10 -5.69 3.16 15.96
CA GLY A 10 -6.19 3.56 14.64
C GLY A 10 -5.20 4.42 13.86
N ALA A 11 -4.56 5.39 14.53
CA ALA A 11 -3.53 6.24 13.92
C ALA A 11 -2.32 5.42 13.46
N ILE A 12 -1.85 4.48 14.28
CA ILE A 12 -0.75 3.58 13.92
C ILE A 12 -1.13 2.72 12.71
N LEU A 13 -2.34 2.16 12.67
CA LEU A 13 -2.81 1.38 11.52
C LEU A 13 -2.87 2.20 10.23
N ILE A 14 -3.33 3.46 10.30
CA ILE A 14 -3.37 4.35 9.14
C ILE A 14 -1.96 4.69 8.68
N LEU A 15 -1.03 4.97 9.60
CA LEU A 15 0.37 5.22 9.25
C LEU A 15 1.05 3.99 8.64
N LEU A 16 0.81 2.81 9.20
CA LEU A 16 1.29 1.54 8.63
C LEU A 16 0.67 1.26 7.27
N GLY A 17 -0.60 1.58 7.07
CA GLY A 17 -1.27 1.49 5.78
C GLY A 17 -0.67 2.44 4.76
N LEU A 18 -0.35 3.68 5.13
CA LEU A 18 0.36 4.65 4.28
C LEU A 18 1.75 4.15 3.85
N VAL A 19 2.53 3.64 4.81
CA VAL A 19 3.85 3.06 4.53
C VAL A 19 3.72 1.80 3.68
N GLY A 20 2.71 0.97 3.93
CA GLY A 20 2.37 -0.22 3.14
C GLY A 20 1.89 0.10 1.73
N SER A 21 1.30 1.28 1.47
CA SER A 21 0.97 1.69 0.10
C SER A 21 2.22 1.97 -0.74
N VAL A 22 3.34 2.31 -0.10
CA VAL A 22 4.61 2.58 -0.76
C VAL A 22 5.46 1.32 -0.85
N LEU A 23 5.48 0.51 0.21
CA LEU A 23 6.22 -0.75 0.25
C LEU A 23 5.34 -1.89 -0.29
N PRO A 24 5.77 -2.64 -1.31
CA PRO A 24 4.93 -3.60 -2.04
C PRO A 24 4.63 -4.88 -1.24
N ILE A 25 5.02 -4.91 0.03
CA ILE A 25 4.93 -6.06 0.93
C ILE A 25 3.54 -6.14 1.57
N LEU A 26 2.86 -5.00 1.76
CA LEU A 26 1.56 -4.95 2.43
C LEU A 26 0.51 -4.24 1.57
N PRO A 27 -0.74 -4.75 1.55
CA PRO A 27 -1.83 -4.02 0.94
C PRO A 27 -2.17 -2.81 1.81
N GLY A 28 -1.62 -1.65 1.44
CA GLY A 28 -1.80 -0.38 2.15
C GLY A 28 -3.25 0.11 2.25
N PRO A 29 -4.06 0.05 1.17
CA PRO A 29 -5.44 0.53 1.21
C PRO A 29 -6.34 -0.26 2.21
N PRO A 30 -6.29 -1.61 2.27
CA PRO A 30 -7.00 -2.38 3.29
C PRO A 30 -6.55 -2.11 4.72
N LEU A 31 -5.24 -1.97 4.96
CA LEU A 31 -4.71 -1.64 6.30
C LEU A 31 -5.21 -0.27 6.78
N SER A 32 -5.19 0.72 5.89
CA SER A 32 -5.69 2.07 6.18
C SER A 32 -7.19 2.06 6.49
N LEU A 33 -7.96 1.24 5.78
CA LEU A 33 -9.39 1.06 6.02
C LEU A 33 -9.69 0.44 7.39
N LEU A 34 -8.90 -0.56 7.81
CA LEU A 34 -9.01 -1.12 9.16
C LEU A 34 -8.75 -0.06 10.24
N GLY A 35 -7.77 0.82 10.02
CA GLY A 35 -7.48 1.93 10.93
C GLY A 35 -8.64 2.94 10.99
N LEU A 36 -9.23 3.28 9.85
CA LEU A 36 -10.42 4.15 9.78
C LEU A 36 -11.64 3.52 10.46
N PHE A 37 -11.85 2.22 10.29
CA PHE A 37 -12.93 1.46 10.95
C PHE A 37 -12.78 1.50 12.47
N LEU A 38 -11.56 1.29 12.97
CA LEU A 38 -11.24 1.35 14.40
C LEU A 38 -11.46 2.76 14.96
N LEU A 39 -11.09 3.80 14.21
CA LEU A 39 -11.31 5.19 14.59
C LEU A 39 -12.81 5.57 14.61
N ALA A 40 -13.58 5.07 13.64
CA ALA A 40 -15.02 5.27 13.56
C ALA A 40 -15.76 4.61 14.72
N LEU A 41 -15.33 3.40 15.12
CA LEU A 41 -15.88 2.70 16.28
C LEU A 41 -15.64 3.49 17.57
N VAL A 42 -14.42 4.02 17.75
CA VAL A 42 -14.06 4.84 18.93
C VAL A 42 -14.84 6.16 18.97
N ARG A 43 -15.16 6.73 17.80
CA ARG A 43 -15.96 7.96 17.67
C ARG A 43 -17.47 7.71 17.59
N ASN A 44 -17.96 6.48 17.81
CA ASN A 44 -19.38 6.12 17.67
C ASN A 44 -20.00 6.56 16.34
N PHE A 45 -19.25 6.45 15.23
CA PHE A 45 -19.68 6.87 13.90
C PHE A 45 -20.10 8.35 13.80
N SER A 46 -19.54 9.20 14.67
CA SER A 46 -19.76 10.64 14.62
C SER A 46 -19.18 11.24 13.34
N PRO A 47 -19.80 12.28 12.76
CA PRO A 47 -19.24 13.01 11.62
C PRO A 47 -17.79 13.42 11.91
N PRO A 48 -16.86 13.26 10.96
CA PRO A 48 -17.04 12.92 9.54
C PRO A 48 -17.03 11.41 9.20
N LEU A 49 -16.84 10.51 10.18
CA LEU A 49 -16.71 9.05 9.97
C LEU A 49 -18.07 8.34 10.01
N THR A 50 -18.94 8.74 9.10
CA THR A 50 -20.30 8.19 8.99
C THR A 50 -20.26 6.76 8.42
N PRO A 51 -21.21 5.85 8.77
CA PRO A 51 -21.21 4.47 8.24
C PRO A 51 -21.26 4.44 6.70
N THR A 52 -21.97 5.40 6.08
CA THR A 52 -22.00 5.57 4.62
C THR A 52 -20.62 5.80 4.03
N LEU A 53 -19.78 6.65 4.67
CA LEU A 53 -18.42 6.90 4.21
C LEU A 53 -17.57 5.63 4.30
N LEU A 54 -17.72 4.84 5.36
CA LEU A 54 -17.00 3.56 5.51
C LEU A 54 -17.40 2.53 4.46
N ILE A 55 -18.69 2.44 4.10
CA ILE A 55 -19.14 1.55 3.03
C ILE A 55 -18.57 1.98 1.69
N VAL A 56 -18.57 3.28 1.39
CA VAL A 56 -17.95 3.82 0.17
C VAL A 56 -16.45 3.51 0.16
N MET A 57 -15.75 3.76 1.26
CA MET A 57 -14.33 3.43 1.39
C MET A 57 -14.07 1.93 1.25
N LEU A 58 -14.95 1.06 1.76
CA LEU A 58 -14.84 -0.39 1.60
C LEU A 58 -14.90 -0.81 0.13
N ILE A 59 -15.86 -0.26 -0.62
CA ILE A 59 -16.01 -0.55 -2.04
C ILE A 59 -14.78 -0.05 -2.81
N VAL A 60 -14.37 1.20 -2.58
CA VAL A 60 -13.22 1.81 -3.24
C VAL A 60 -11.94 1.03 -2.94
N THR A 61 -11.67 0.73 -1.67
CA THR A 61 -10.51 -0.04 -1.24
C THR A 61 -10.50 -1.43 -1.88
N THR A 62 -11.65 -2.11 -1.96
CA THR A 62 -11.74 -3.44 -2.58
C THR A 62 -11.40 -3.39 -4.06
N VAL A 63 -11.94 -2.41 -4.79
CA VAL A 63 -11.66 -2.22 -6.23
C VAL A 63 -10.20 -1.87 -6.45
N VAL A 64 -9.66 -0.87 -5.73
CA VAL A 64 -8.27 -0.42 -5.86
C VAL A 64 -7.31 -1.54 -5.53
N THR A 65 -7.51 -2.25 -4.41
CA THR A 65 -6.64 -3.38 -4.02
C THR A 65 -6.65 -4.48 -5.07
N THR A 66 -7.83 -4.78 -5.64
CA THR A 66 -7.93 -5.77 -6.72
C THR A 66 -7.15 -5.31 -7.94
N LEU A 67 -7.29 -4.05 -8.36
CA LEU A 67 -6.53 -3.51 -9.50
C LEU A 67 -5.02 -3.50 -9.23
N ASP A 68 -4.60 -3.10 -8.03
CA ASP A 68 -3.19 -3.04 -7.62
C ASP A 68 -2.52 -4.41 -7.58
N TYR A 69 -3.26 -5.49 -7.31
CA TYR A 69 -2.71 -6.84 -7.40
C TYR A 69 -2.79 -7.40 -8.82
N PHE A 70 -3.90 -7.21 -9.53
CA PHE A 70 -4.10 -7.84 -10.82
C PHE A 70 -3.25 -7.21 -11.93
N ILE A 71 -3.14 -5.89 -11.98
CA ILE A 71 -2.40 -5.19 -13.04
C ILE A 71 -0.91 -5.59 -13.05
N PRO A 72 -0.17 -5.55 -11.93
CA PRO A 72 1.23 -5.97 -11.91
C PRO A 72 1.40 -7.47 -12.15
N LEU A 73 0.46 -8.30 -11.67
CA LEU A 73 0.55 -9.75 -11.84
C LEU A 73 0.36 -10.17 -13.31
N PHE A 74 -0.60 -9.56 -14.00
CA PHE A 74 -0.79 -9.75 -15.44
C PHE A 74 0.36 -9.15 -16.25
N GLY A 75 0.85 -7.96 -15.86
CA GLY A 75 2.03 -7.34 -16.46
C GLY A 75 3.24 -8.25 -16.36
N ALA A 76 3.60 -8.72 -15.16
CA ALA A 76 4.75 -9.59 -14.93
C ALA A 76 4.67 -10.89 -15.74
N LYS A 77 3.47 -11.50 -15.84
CA LYS A 77 3.26 -12.70 -16.66
C LYS A 77 3.37 -12.43 -18.15
N ARG A 78 2.86 -11.30 -18.65
CA ARG A 78 2.86 -10.97 -20.08
C ARG A 78 4.23 -10.50 -20.58
N TYR A 79 4.99 -9.81 -19.74
CA TYR A 79 6.32 -9.27 -20.08
C TYR A 79 7.48 -10.19 -19.69
N GLY A 80 7.22 -11.39 -19.15
CA GLY A 80 8.24 -12.42 -18.93
C GLY A 80 9.30 -12.02 -17.89
N THR A 81 8.90 -11.38 -16.79
CA THR A 81 9.84 -10.84 -15.80
C THR A 81 10.66 -11.96 -15.12
N SER A 82 12.00 -11.84 -15.14
CA SER A 82 12.89 -12.75 -14.42
C SER A 82 12.74 -12.57 -12.90
N LYS A 83 12.95 -13.64 -12.12
CA LYS A 83 12.88 -13.56 -10.64
C LYS A 83 13.85 -12.50 -10.10
N TRP A 84 15.03 -12.40 -10.72
CA TRP A 84 16.07 -11.43 -10.38
C TRP A 84 15.67 -9.98 -10.68
N GLY A 85 14.97 -9.73 -11.80
CA GLY A 85 14.41 -8.41 -12.10
C GLY A 85 13.36 -7.95 -11.08
N ILE A 86 12.58 -8.86 -10.49
CA ILE A 86 11.63 -8.53 -9.42
C ILE A 86 12.36 -8.12 -8.14
N TYR A 87 13.37 -8.88 -7.71
CA TYR A 87 14.15 -8.50 -6.52
C TYR A 87 14.97 -7.22 -6.73
N GLY A 88 15.50 -7.03 -7.94
CA GLY A 88 16.17 -5.79 -8.34
C GLY A 88 15.25 -4.58 -8.28
N SER A 89 14.00 -4.71 -8.75
CA SER A 89 13.02 -3.62 -8.68
C SER A 89 12.64 -3.29 -7.25
N ILE A 90 12.44 -4.29 -6.38
CA ILE A 90 12.14 -4.08 -4.95
C ILE A 90 13.30 -3.33 -4.27
N GLY A 91 14.54 -3.78 -4.48
CA GLY A 91 15.72 -3.14 -3.90
C GLY A 91 15.92 -1.70 -4.39
N GLY A 92 15.77 -1.49 -5.70
CA GLY A 92 15.84 -0.16 -6.31
C GLY A 92 14.72 0.76 -5.83
N MET A 93 13.53 0.23 -5.59
CA MET A 93 12.40 0.99 -5.06
C MET A 93 12.68 1.45 -3.62
N ILE A 94 13.21 0.58 -2.76
CA ILE A 94 13.60 0.91 -1.37
C ILE A 94 14.66 2.02 -1.35
N LEU A 95 15.68 1.93 -2.19
CA LEU A 95 16.69 2.99 -2.32
C LEU A 95 16.11 4.29 -2.90
N GLY A 96 15.15 4.15 -3.82
CA GLY A 96 14.45 5.27 -4.46
C GLY A 96 13.58 6.10 -3.52
N VAL A 97 13.10 5.52 -2.41
CA VAL A 97 12.28 6.24 -1.40
C VAL A 97 13.00 7.47 -0.86
N PHE A 98 14.33 7.44 -0.74
CA PHE A 98 15.14 8.57 -0.24
C PHE A 98 15.21 9.75 -1.22
N PHE A 99 14.87 9.55 -2.49
CA PHE A 99 15.01 10.52 -3.58
C PHE A 99 13.65 11.05 -4.09
N SER A 100 12.57 10.96 -3.30
CA SER A 100 11.19 11.39 -3.65
C SER A 100 10.39 10.33 -4.44
N PRO A 101 9.07 10.47 -4.66
CA PRO A 101 8.26 9.48 -5.41
C PRO A 101 8.76 9.19 -6.83
N PHE A 102 9.41 10.17 -7.47
CA PHE A 102 10.09 9.96 -8.75
C PHE A 102 11.30 9.01 -8.61
N GLY A 103 12.03 9.11 -7.50
CA GLY A 103 13.14 8.20 -7.18
C GLY A 103 12.68 6.76 -6.98
N ILE A 104 11.48 6.54 -6.42
CA ILE A 104 10.86 5.21 -6.28
C ILE A 104 10.61 4.58 -7.64
N LEU A 105 9.99 5.32 -8.57
CA LEU A 105 9.72 4.86 -9.93
C LEU A 105 11.00 4.57 -10.72
N LEU A 106 11.93 5.53 -10.71
CA LEU A 106 13.22 5.38 -11.41
C LEU A 106 14.07 4.28 -10.78
N GLY A 107 14.12 4.20 -9.46
CA GLY A 107 14.83 3.18 -8.71
C GLY A 107 14.29 1.78 -9.00
N ALA A 108 12.97 1.60 -8.99
CA ALA A 108 12.35 0.33 -9.37
C ALA A 108 12.72 -0.08 -10.81
N PHE A 109 12.70 0.86 -11.75
CA PHE A 109 13.08 0.61 -13.15
C PHE A 109 14.56 0.26 -13.30
N MET A 110 15.46 1.09 -12.77
CA MET A 110 16.90 0.88 -12.86
C MET A 110 17.31 -0.41 -12.15
N GLY A 111 16.77 -0.67 -10.96
CA GLY A 111 17.00 -1.89 -10.22
C GLY A 111 16.52 -3.13 -10.96
N ALA A 112 15.36 -3.06 -11.62
CA ALA A 112 14.88 -4.15 -12.47
C ALA A 112 15.84 -4.41 -13.63
N VAL A 113 16.23 -3.38 -14.38
CA VAL A 113 17.09 -3.51 -15.58
C VAL A 113 18.49 -3.99 -15.23
N LEU A 114 19.10 -3.48 -14.17
CA LEU A 114 20.47 -3.85 -13.77
C LEU A 114 20.61 -5.30 -13.34
N VAL A 115 19.54 -5.87 -12.75
CA VAL A 115 19.55 -7.22 -12.19
C VAL A 115 18.78 -8.20 -13.09
N PHE A 116 18.22 -7.72 -14.21
CA PHE A 116 17.37 -8.51 -15.11
C PHE A 116 18.10 -9.72 -15.71
N ASP A 117 19.35 -9.51 -16.14
CA ASP A 117 20.20 -10.48 -16.86
C ASP A 117 21.02 -11.41 -15.96
N MET A 118 20.72 -11.47 -14.65
CA MET A 118 21.42 -12.38 -13.73
C MET A 118 20.99 -13.87 -13.87
N TYR A 119 20.51 -14.28 -15.06
CA TYR A 119 20.02 -15.62 -15.39
C TYR A 119 20.86 -16.30 -16.46
#